data_AF-A0A512IPP5-F1
#
_entry.id   AF-A0A512IPP5-F1
#
_cell.length_a   1.000
_cell.length_b   1.000
_cell.length_c   1.000
_cell.angle_alpha   90.00
_cell.angle_beta   90.00
_cell.angle_gamma   90.00
#
_symmetry.space_group_name_H-M   'P 1'
#
loop_
_entity.id
_entity.type
_entity.pdbx_description
1 polymer ?
#
loop_
_entity_poly.entity_id
_entity_poly.type
_entity_poly.pdbx_seq_one_letter_code
_entity_poly.pdbx_strand_id
1 'polypeptide(L)'
;MRTPKRLFTIVMAACLAAGTVAADESTPVRPARIVSMNLCADELVLRLADREQIAAVTWFARDPRGSTVAAEAAGVPLTRGLSEEIVALKPDLVVAGAFTTRTTVGLLKRIGFPLLELGVPSDFEGVRAQIRDVATAVGYPERGGAMIAELDARLAAAASRGGTALRGLVMRPNAFTVAPGSLGDAVIRAAGLVNVAAEIGRDRSGQIPLEAAAFADADLIVLDEGENRTPSLADTVLHHPVLGAFRREGRTVSIPNRLWSCPGPQVAEVVERLAAAARGHPAGSPSPRMRGEGRDDLVVGAASPKGEGEGASQDEALPAPPPHLRLPPRFADDEVGKALSPRAGRGGTRSTAATKGGP
;
A
#
# COMPACT_ATOMS: atom_id res chain seq x y z
N MET A 1 46.99 74.27 -59.89
CA MET A 1 47.14 75.29 -58.82
C MET A 1 46.53 74.75 -57.54
N ARG A 2 47.38 74.40 -56.56
CA ARG A 2 47.46 74.95 -55.19
C ARG A 2 46.26 74.59 -54.27
N THR A 3 46.37 73.50 -53.47
CA THR A 3 46.80 73.43 -52.02
C THR A 3 45.58 73.22 -51.06
N PRO A 4 45.72 72.86 -49.76
CA PRO A 4 45.62 71.47 -49.26
C PRO A 4 44.77 71.34 -47.94
N LYS A 5 44.91 70.20 -47.23
CA LYS A 5 44.52 69.93 -45.81
C LYS A 5 43.01 69.58 -45.64
N ARG A 6 42.52 68.70 -44.75
CA ARG A 6 42.93 68.29 -43.38
C ARG A 6 42.41 66.87 -43.02
N LEU A 7 43.06 66.30 -41.99
CA LEU A 7 42.67 65.18 -41.11
C LEU A 7 41.17 65.04 -40.85
N PHE A 8 40.68 63.79 -40.76
CA PHE A 8 39.74 63.40 -39.69
C PHE A 8 39.80 61.90 -39.35
N THR A 9 39.48 61.65 -38.09
CA THR A 9 39.72 60.50 -37.22
C THR A 9 38.61 59.43 -37.30
N ILE A 10 39.03 58.14 -37.24
CA ILE A 10 38.46 56.92 -36.60
C ILE A 10 36.94 56.84 -36.37
N VAL A 11 36.28 55.73 -36.79
CA VAL A 11 35.58 54.73 -35.92
C VAL A 11 35.31 53.45 -36.72
N MET A 12 35.79 52.33 -36.17
CA MET A 12 35.62 50.95 -36.61
C MET A 12 34.48 50.34 -35.78
N ALA A 13 33.43 49.82 -36.41
CA ALA A 13 32.31 49.15 -35.73
C ALA A 13 32.20 47.70 -36.22
N ALA A 14 32.71 46.78 -35.40
CA ALA A 14 32.61 45.33 -35.58
C ALA A 14 31.22 44.85 -35.11
N CYS A 15 30.43 44.28 -36.01
CA CYS A 15 29.20 43.56 -35.67
C CYS A 15 29.53 42.11 -35.29
N LEU A 16 29.54 41.83 -33.99
CA LEU A 16 29.52 40.48 -33.43
C LEU A 16 28.07 39.95 -33.48
N ALA A 17 27.78 39.03 -34.39
CA ALA A 17 26.54 38.26 -34.37
C ALA A 17 26.71 37.06 -33.44
N ALA A 18 26.17 37.17 -32.23
CA ALA A 18 26.04 36.06 -31.30
C ALA A 18 24.87 35.15 -31.74
N GLY A 19 25.19 33.96 -32.23
CA GLY A 19 24.21 32.90 -32.45
C GLY A 19 23.75 32.36 -31.09
N THR A 20 22.51 32.66 -30.72
CA THR A 20 21.81 32.00 -29.62
C THR A 20 21.49 30.57 -30.02
N VAL A 21 22.22 29.60 -29.47
CA VAL A 21 21.83 28.19 -29.46
C VAL A 21 20.58 28.10 -28.58
N ALA A 22 19.42 27.97 -29.20
CA ALA A 22 18.21 27.56 -28.49
C ALA A 22 18.47 26.17 -27.92
N ALA A 23 18.45 26.05 -26.60
CA ALA A 23 18.38 24.76 -25.94
C ALA A 23 17.06 24.10 -26.37
N ASP A 24 17.17 22.95 -27.02
CA ASP A 24 16.03 22.07 -27.27
C ASP A 24 15.49 21.65 -25.90
N GLU A 25 14.37 22.24 -25.47
CA GLU A 25 13.59 21.72 -24.36
C GLU A 25 13.10 20.34 -24.79
N SER A 26 13.90 19.32 -24.51
CA SER A 26 13.50 17.93 -24.69
C SER A 26 12.20 17.74 -23.92
N THR A 27 11.09 17.73 -24.63
CA THR A 27 9.78 17.45 -24.02
C THR A 27 9.94 16.12 -23.31
N PRO A 28 9.75 16.05 -21.98
CA PRO A 28 9.97 14.82 -21.25
C PRO A 28 9.16 13.71 -21.92
N VAL A 29 9.87 12.66 -22.36
CA VAL A 29 9.26 11.54 -23.09
C VAL A 29 8.25 10.89 -22.14
N ARG A 30 6.98 11.09 -22.43
CA ARG A 30 5.89 10.50 -21.65
C ARG A 30 5.80 9.01 -22.00
N PRO A 31 5.61 8.13 -21.01
CA PRO A 31 5.39 6.72 -21.28
C PRO A 31 4.10 6.55 -22.10
N ALA A 32 4.14 5.72 -23.13
CA ALA A 32 3.00 5.38 -23.98
C ALA A 32 2.42 3.99 -23.65
N ARG A 33 3.11 3.19 -22.82
CA ARG A 33 2.76 1.80 -22.48
C ARG A 33 3.01 1.54 -20.99
N ILE A 34 2.18 2.14 -20.16
CA ILE A 34 2.17 1.98 -18.71
C ILE A 34 1.49 0.66 -18.35
N VAL A 35 2.15 -0.16 -17.53
CA VAL A 35 1.54 -1.34 -16.91
C VAL A 35 1.57 -1.19 -15.40
N SER A 36 0.39 -1.25 -14.77
CA SER A 36 0.27 -1.29 -13.33
C SER A 36 0.15 -2.74 -12.83
N MET A 37 0.83 -3.05 -11.72
CA MET A 37 0.97 -4.40 -11.17
C MET A 37 0.23 -4.63 -9.85
N ASN A 38 -0.40 -3.62 -9.26
CA ASN A 38 -1.28 -3.79 -8.11
C ASN A 38 -2.37 -2.72 -8.05
N LEU A 39 -3.36 -2.93 -7.19
CA LEU A 39 -4.51 -2.06 -7.05
C LEU A 39 -4.15 -0.60 -6.70
N CYS A 40 -3.17 -0.38 -5.82
CA CYS A 40 -2.83 0.99 -5.40
C CYS A 40 -2.12 1.77 -6.52
N ALA A 41 -1.34 1.08 -7.35
CA ALA A 41 -0.81 1.64 -8.57
C ALA A 41 -1.92 1.85 -9.61
N ASP A 42 -2.88 0.94 -9.75
CA ASP A 42 -4.01 1.08 -10.68
C ASP A 42 -4.79 2.35 -10.37
N GLU A 43 -5.08 2.59 -9.08
CA GLU A 43 -5.81 3.73 -8.58
C GLU A 43 -5.17 5.08 -8.89
N LEU A 44 -3.84 5.17 -8.88
CA LEU A 44 -3.13 6.41 -9.23
C LEU A 44 -2.95 6.54 -10.73
N VAL A 45 -2.59 5.46 -11.42
CA VAL A 45 -2.40 5.45 -12.88
C VAL A 45 -3.69 5.82 -13.60
N LEU A 46 -4.83 5.23 -13.22
CA LEU A 46 -6.14 5.52 -13.84
C LEU A 46 -6.63 6.95 -13.62
N ARG A 47 -6.13 7.64 -12.59
CA ARG A 47 -6.49 9.04 -12.31
C ARG A 47 -5.55 10.06 -12.93
N LEU A 48 -4.30 9.69 -13.16
CA LEU A 48 -3.24 10.62 -13.56
C LEU A 48 -2.85 10.48 -15.03
N ALA A 49 -2.76 9.27 -15.55
CA ALA A 49 -2.36 9.01 -16.93
C ALA A 49 -3.54 9.18 -17.90
N ASP A 50 -3.22 9.51 -19.16
CA ASP A 50 -4.17 9.38 -20.25
C ASP A 50 -4.48 7.91 -20.52
N ARG A 51 -5.73 7.62 -20.90
CA ARG A 51 -6.20 6.25 -21.10
C ARG A 51 -5.39 5.50 -22.16
N GLU A 52 -4.92 6.22 -23.17
CA GLU A 52 -4.13 5.71 -24.28
C GLU A 52 -2.72 5.30 -23.85
N GLN A 53 -2.20 5.84 -22.74
CA GLN A 53 -0.91 5.43 -22.18
C GLN A 53 -1.02 4.11 -21.41
N ILE A 54 -2.22 3.68 -21.01
CA ILE A 54 -2.40 2.54 -20.12
C ILE A 54 -2.49 1.25 -20.93
N ALA A 55 -1.40 0.48 -20.94
CA ALA A 55 -1.35 -0.82 -21.60
C ALA A 55 -2.12 -1.89 -20.81
N ALA A 56 -2.04 -1.88 -19.48
CA ALA A 56 -2.85 -2.73 -18.61
C ALA A 56 -2.88 -2.23 -17.15
N VAL A 57 -3.98 -2.53 -16.47
CA VAL A 57 -4.14 -2.44 -15.01
C VAL A 57 -4.44 -3.82 -14.44
N THR A 58 -4.34 -3.99 -13.12
CA THR A 58 -4.70 -5.30 -12.56
C THR A 58 -6.19 -5.56 -12.63
N TRP A 59 -6.57 -6.83 -12.64
CA TRP A 59 -7.98 -7.23 -12.56
C TRP A 59 -8.69 -6.74 -11.29
N PHE A 60 -7.96 -6.42 -10.22
CA PHE A 60 -8.53 -5.82 -9.01
C PHE A 60 -9.13 -4.44 -9.26
N ALA A 61 -8.58 -3.68 -10.22
CA ALA A 61 -9.04 -2.33 -10.52
C ALA A 61 -10.52 -2.30 -10.90
N ARG A 62 -11.07 -3.37 -11.49
CA ARG A 62 -12.48 -3.48 -11.91
C ARG A 62 -13.44 -3.97 -10.83
N ASP A 63 -12.95 -4.37 -9.65
CA ASP A 63 -13.81 -4.83 -8.56
C ASP A 63 -14.25 -3.63 -7.70
N PRO A 64 -15.52 -3.18 -7.77
CA PRO A 64 -15.98 -2.01 -7.01
C PRO A 64 -15.98 -2.24 -5.50
N ARG A 65 -15.82 -3.48 -5.02
CA ARG A 65 -15.72 -3.78 -3.59
C ARG A 65 -14.40 -3.31 -2.98
N GLY A 66 -13.32 -3.40 -3.75
CA GLY A 66 -11.96 -3.07 -3.32
C GLY A 66 -11.38 -1.83 -4.01
N SER A 67 -11.86 -1.48 -5.21
CA SER A 67 -11.33 -0.41 -6.03
C SER A 67 -12.21 0.84 -5.98
N THR A 68 -11.58 1.99 -5.77
CA THR A 68 -12.23 3.29 -5.92
C THR A 68 -12.27 3.81 -7.36
N VAL A 69 -11.66 3.08 -8.30
CA VAL A 69 -11.55 3.43 -9.73
C VAL A 69 -12.19 2.37 -10.65
N ALA A 70 -13.14 1.60 -10.12
CA ALA A 70 -13.75 0.49 -10.87
C ALA A 70 -14.48 0.92 -12.15
N ALA A 71 -15.05 2.12 -12.15
CA ALA A 71 -15.69 2.68 -13.34
C ALA A 71 -14.65 3.11 -14.39
N GLU A 72 -13.55 3.72 -13.95
CA GLU A 72 -12.45 4.21 -14.77
C GLU A 72 -11.66 3.06 -15.41
N ALA A 73 -11.58 1.92 -14.71
CA ALA A 73 -10.97 0.69 -15.23
C ALA A 73 -11.81 0.00 -16.33
N ALA A 74 -13.02 0.50 -16.62
CA ALA A 74 -13.89 -0.07 -17.65
C ALA A 74 -13.24 0.03 -19.05
N GLY A 75 -13.18 -1.12 -19.73
CA GLY A 75 -12.58 -1.22 -21.06
C GLY A 75 -11.05 -1.07 -21.11
N VAL A 76 -10.36 -0.92 -19.96
CA VAL A 76 -8.90 -0.95 -19.90
C VAL A 76 -8.42 -2.42 -19.88
N PRO A 77 -7.40 -2.83 -20.65
CA PRO A 77 -6.88 -4.19 -20.60
C PRO A 77 -6.43 -4.60 -19.19
N LEU A 78 -6.58 -5.88 -18.87
CA LEU A 78 -6.30 -6.41 -17.53
C LEU A 78 -5.10 -7.33 -17.53
N THR A 79 -4.35 -7.32 -16.44
CA THR A 79 -3.28 -8.27 -16.14
C THR A 79 -3.45 -8.90 -14.76
N ARG A 80 -2.87 -10.08 -14.56
CA ARG A 80 -2.68 -10.71 -13.24
C ARG A 80 -1.35 -10.32 -12.58
N GLY A 81 -0.54 -9.48 -13.23
CA GLY A 81 0.77 -9.04 -12.72
C GLY A 81 1.86 -10.11 -12.84
N LEU A 82 1.69 -11.09 -13.73
CA LEU A 82 2.69 -12.11 -14.02
C LEU A 82 3.80 -11.54 -14.91
N SER A 83 5.05 -11.97 -14.70
CA SER A 83 6.20 -11.44 -15.44
C SER A 83 6.05 -11.63 -16.95
N GLU A 84 5.58 -12.79 -17.39
CA GLU A 84 5.40 -13.13 -18.80
C GLU A 84 4.32 -12.28 -19.46
N GLU A 85 3.21 -12.02 -18.76
CA GLU A 85 2.16 -11.10 -19.23
C GLU A 85 2.73 -9.69 -19.41
N ILE A 86 3.50 -9.21 -18.44
CA ILE A 86 4.06 -7.86 -18.47
C ILE A 86 5.11 -7.71 -19.58
N VAL A 87 6.01 -8.68 -19.73
CA VAL A 87 7.03 -8.67 -20.80
C VAL A 87 6.37 -8.64 -22.19
N ALA A 88 5.31 -9.41 -22.38
CA ALA A 88 4.57 -9.44 -23.65
C ALA A 88 3.93 -8.09 -23.99
N LEU A 89 3.55 -7.30 -22.97
CA LEU A 89 3.02 -5.95 -23.14
C LEU A 89 4.10 -4.92 -23.50
N LYS A 90 5.40 -5.24 -23.46
CA LYS A 90 6.51 -4.32 -23.79
C LYS A 90 6.31 -2.92 -23.18
N PRO A 91 6.19 -2.81 -21.85
CA PRO A 91 5.95 -1.54 -21.20
C PRO A 91 7.15 -0.61 -21.33
N ASP A 92 6.88 0.69 -21.36
CA ASP A 92 7.90 1.74 -21.20
C ASP A 92 7.87 2.35 -19.78
N LEU A 93 6.86 2.00 -18.98
CA LEU A 93 6.83 2.20 -17.54
C LEU A 93 6.04 1.07 -16.88
N VAL A 94 6.62 0.48 -15.84
CA VAL A 94 5.90 -0.44 -14.95
C VAL A 94 5.74 0.24 -13.59
N VAL A 95 4.52 0.26 -13.06
CA VAL A 95 4.23 0.77 -11.72
C VAL A 95 3.86 -0.41 -10.83
N ALA A 96 4.70 -0.67 -9.83
CA ALA A 96 4.52 -1.70 -8.83
C ALA A 96 4.44 -1.06 -7.45
N GLY A 97 4.10 -1.85 -6.44
CA GLY A 97 4.12 -1.40 -5.04
C GLY A 97 4.86 -2.37 -4.14
N ALA A 98 5.09 -1.97 -2.90
CA ALA A 98 5.94 -2.67 -1.94
C ALA A 98 5.53 -4.13 -1.66
N PHE A 99 4.26 -4.49 -1.89
CA PHE A 99 3.73 -5.85 -1.69
C PHE A 99 3.67 -6.69 -2.97
N THR A 100 4.14 -6.15 -4.10
CA THR A 100 4.25 -6.90 -5.36
C THR A 100 5.32 -7.98 -5.23
N THR A 101 5.11 -9.14 -5.85
CA THR A 101 6.03 -10.28 -5.79
C THR A 101 7.46 -9.87 -6.12
N ARG A 102 8.38 -10.04 -5.15
CA ARG A 102 9.77 -9.54 -5.27
C ARG A 102 10.55 -10.20 -6.39
N THR A 103 10.29 -11.48 -6.66
CA THR A 103 10.89 -12.20 -7.79
C THR A 103 10.47 -11.58 -9.13
N THR A 104 9.19 -11.25 -9.28
CA THR A 104 8.63 -10.60 -10.48
C THR A 104 9.26 -9.23 -10.71
N VAL A 105 9.30 -8.39 -9.67
CA VAL A 105 9.96 -7.07 -9.69
C VAL A 105 11.44 -7.20 -10.07
N GLY A 106 12.17 -8.13 -9.44
CA GLY A 106 13.58 -8.36 -9.71
C GLY A 106 13.85 -8.82 -11.15
N LEU A 107 12.98 -9.67 -11.71
CA LEU A 107 13.08 -10.10 -13.11
C LEU A 107 12.85 -8.95 -14.08
N LEU A 108 11.80 -8.14 -13.88
CA LEU A 108 11.50 -7.00 -14.75
C LEU A 108 12.62 -5.95 -14.74
N LYS A 109 13.22 -5.69 -13.57
CA LYS A 109 14.41 -4.83 -13.46
C LYS A 109 15.60 -5.39 -14.23
N ARG A 110 15.87 -6.70 -14.16
CA ARG A 110 16.97 -7.35 -14.89
C ARG A 110 16.77 -7.33 -16.41
N ILE A 111 15.52 -7.41 -16.86
CA ILE A 111 15.15 -7.28 -18.28
C ILE A 111 15.36 -5.83 -18.78
N GLY A 112 15.32 -4.85 -17.87
CA GLY A 112 15.61 -3.45 -18.16
C GLY A 112 14.37 -2.57 -18.32
N PHE A 113 13.19 -3.03 -17.87
CA PHE A 113 12.01 -2.17 -17.86
C PHE A 113 12.11 -1.07 -16.80
N PRO A 114 11.79 0.20 -17.13
CA PRO A 114 11.64 1.25 -16.13
C PRO A 114 10.57 0.86 -15.12
N LEU A 115 10.91 0.90 -13.83
CA LEU A 115 10.04 0.48 -12.75
C LEU A 115 9.94 1.56 -11.67
N LEU A 116 8.72 2.00 -11.40
CA LEU A 116 8.38 2.80 -10.23
C LEU A 116 7.80 1.88 -9.16
N GLU A 117 8.45 1.80 -7.99
CA GLU A 117 7.93 1.05 -6.83
C GLU A 117 7.34 1.97 -5.79
N LEU A 118 6.03 1.87 -5.59
CA LEU A 118 5.28 2.61 -4.58
C LEU A 118 5.50 2.02 -3.19
N GLY A 119 5.92 2.87 -2.25
CA GLY A 119 6.04 2.53 -0.83
C GLY A 119 4.69 2.41 -0.12
N VAL A 120 4.75 2.28 1.21
CA VAL A 120 3.59 2.32 2.10
C VAL A 120 3.66 3.62 2.90
N PRO A 121 2.88 4.66 2.55
CA PRO A 121 2.86 5.90 3.29
C PRO A 121 2.46 5.71 4.75
N SER A 122 3.13 6.41 5.65
CA SER A 122 2.83 6.48 7.09
C SER A 122 1.93 7.65 7.46
N ASP A 123 1.75 8.62 6.56
CA ASP A 123 1.02 9.87 6.80
C ASP A 123 0.60 10.51 5.47
N PHE A 124 -0.10 11.64 5.58
CA PHE A 124 -0.57 12.38 4.40
C PHE A 124 0.55 12.92 3.53
N GLU A 125 1.74 13.21 4.07
CA GLU A 125 2.85 13.66 3.24
C GLU A 125 3.41 12.54 2.38
N GLY A 126 3.49 11.33 2.93
CA GLY A 126 3.79 10.14 2.14
C GLY A 126 2.75 9.92 1.02
N VAL A 127 1.47 10.21 1.26
CA VAL A 127 0.42 10.15 0.22
C VAL A 127 0.67 11.21 -0.86
N ARG A 128 0.95 12.47 -0.48
CA ARG A 128 1.27 13.55 -1.44
C ARG A 128 2.52 13.25 -2.26
N ALA A 129 3.57 12.75 -1.62
CA ALA A 129 4.80 12.33 -2.29
C ALA A 129 4.50 11.23 -3.31
N GLN A 130 3.73 10.21 -2.94
CA GLN A 130 3.37 9.13 -3.85
C GLN A 130 2.54 9.61 -5.05
N ILE A 131 1.58 10.51 -4.84
CA ILE A 131 0.81 11.14 -5.93
C ILE A 131 1.77 11.91 -6.87
N ARG A 132 2.70 12.68 -6.30
CA ARG A 132 3.68 13.46 -7.06
C ARG A 132 4.63 12.58 -7.87
N ASP A 133 5.10 11.48 -7.29
CA ASP A 133 5.99 10.52 -7.94
C ASP A 133 5.31 9.86 -9.14
N VAL A 134 4.07 9.37 -8.96
CA VAL A 134 3.31 8.77 -10.06
C VAL A 134 3.00 9.82 -11.12
N ALA A 135 2.51 11.00 -10.74
CA ALA A 135 2.18 12.07 -11.67
C ALA A 135 3.37 12.49 -12.53
N THR A 136 4.55 12.59 -11.91
CA THR A 136 5.80 12.87 -12.62
C THR A 136 6.18 11.73 -13.57
N ALA A 137 6.11 10.48 -13.10
CA ALA A 137 6.46 9.31 -13.90
C ALA A 137 5.54 9.10 -15.12
N VAL A 138 4.25 9.42 -14.99
CA VAL A 138 3.30 9.34 -16.12
C VAL A 138 3.33 10.57 -17.03
N GLY A 139 4.01 11.64 -16.61
CA GLY A 139 4.21 12.85 -17.40
C GLY A 139 3.19 13.97 -17.18
N TYR A 140 2.40 13.93 -16.10
CA TYR A 140 1.37 14.92 -15.75
C TYR A 140 1.55 15.49 -14.33
N PRO A 141 2.70 16.12 -14.01
CA PRO A 141 2.94 16.70 -12.69
C PRO A 141 1.87 17.72 -12.27
N GLU A 142 1.29 18.45 -13.23
CA GLU A 142 0.19 19.39 -13.01
C GLU A 142 -1.09 18.71 -12.52
N ARG A 143 -1.42 17.53 -13.05
CA ARG A 143 -2.57 16.73 -12.56
C ARG A 143 -2.32 16.24 -11.15
N GLY A 144 -1.08 15.83 -10.85
CA GLY A 144 -0.67 15.47 -9.49
C GLY A 144 -0.80 16.65 -8.51
N GLY A 145 -0.35 17.84 -8.92
CA GLY A 145 -0.50 19.06 -8.14
C GLY A 145 -1.96 19.42 -7.85
N ALA A 146 -2.84 19.34 -8.86
CA ALA A 146 -4.27 19.58 -8.69
C ALA A 146 -4.91 18.56 -7.74
N MET A 147 -4.58 17.27 -7.87
CA MET A 147 -5.08 16.21 -6.97
C MET A 147 -4.62 16.41 -5.52
N ILE A 148 -3.38 16.84 -5.30
CA ILE A 148 -2.86 17.15 -3.97
C ILE A 148 -3.58 18.37 -3.38
N ALA A 149 -3.81 19.41 -4.18
CA ALA A 149 -4.53 20.61 -3.72
C ALA A 149 -5.98 20.27 -3.32
N GLU A 150 -6.67 19.42 -4.09
CA GLU A 150 -8.01 18.91 -3.76
C GLU A 150 -7.99 18.12 -2.44
N LEU A 151 -7.04 17.21 -2.28
CA LEU A 151 -6.84 16.45 -1.04
C LEU A 151 -6.65 17.39 0.15
N ASP A 152 -5.78 18.39 0.04
CA ASP A 152 -5.49 19.33 1.12
C ASP A 152 -6.70 20.20 1.48
N ALA A 153 -7.44 20.68 0.48
CA ALA A 153 -8.66 21.44 0.70
C ALA A 153 -9.71 20.62 1.46
N ARG A 154 -9.90 19.36 1.07
CA ARG A 154 -10.85 18.45 1.73
C ARG A 154 -10.45 18.12 3.16
N LEU A 155 -9.16 17.83 3.40
CA LEU A 155 -8.65 17.60 4.75
C LEU A 155 -8.82 18.84 5.65
N ALA A 156 -8.52 20.03 5.12
CA ALA A 156 -8.68 21.29 5.86
C ALA A 156 -10.15 21.61 6.16
N ALA A 157 -11.07 21.26 5.26
CA ALA A 157 -12.51 21.40 5.47
C ALA A 157 -13.06 20.40 6.50
N ALA A 158 -12.52 19.18 6.53
CA ALA A 158 -12.95 18.14 7.44
C ALA A 158 -12.39 18.28 8.86
N ALA A 159 -11.26 18.99 9.03
CA ALA A 159 -10.59 19.19 10.30
C ALA A 159 -11.56 19.70 11.39
N SER A 160 -11.63 18.96 12.51
CA SER A 160 -12.48 19.33 13.63
C SER A 160 -11.99 20.64 14.27
N ARG A 161 -12.92 21.59 14.45
CA ARG A 161 -12.65 22.89 15.10
C ARG A 161 -13.36 22.93 16.46
N GLY A 162 -12.74 22.32 17.46
CA GLY A 162 -13.15 22.42 18.88
C GLY A 162 -13.93 21.22 19.42
N GLY A 163 -14.05 21.17 20.76
CA GLY A 163 -14.67 20.07 21.52
C GLY A 163 -13.67 19.09 22.14
N THR A 164 -14.14 18.24 23.04
CA THR A 164 -13.36 17.12 23.58
C THR A 164 -13.15 16.07 22.48
N ALA A 165 -11.91 15.65 22.25
CA ALA A 165 -11.62 14.64 21.25
C ALA A 165 -12.23 13.29 21.64
N LEU A 166 -13.12 12.76 20.79
CA LEU A 166 -13.72 11.44 20.98
C LEU A 166 -12.69 10.34 20.75
N ARG A 167 -12.87 9.23 21.46
CA ARG A 167 -12.03 8.04 21.41
C ARG A 167 -12.51 7.12 20.29
N GLY A 168 -11.68 6.93 19.27
CA GLY A 168 -11.95 6.08 18.11
C GLY A 168 -11.17 4.77 18.15
N LEU A 169 -11.83 3.65 17.86
CA LEU A 169 -11.18 2.36 17.64
C LEU A 169 -11.54 1.82 16.25
N VAL A 170 -10.54 1.54 15.42
CA VAL A 170 -10.76 0.89 14.11
C VAL A 170 -10.74 -0.62 14.28
N MET A 171 -11.76 -1.28 13.75
CA MET A 171 -11.85 -2.73 13.64
C MET A 171 -12.08 -3.14 12.19
N ARG A 172 -11.21 -4.04 11.72
CA ARG A 172 -11.18 -4.53 10.34
C ARG A 172 -11.32 -6.05 10.31
N PRO A 173 -11.55 -6.65 9.13
CA PRO A 173 -11.59 -8.11 9.01
C PRO A 173 -10.34 -8.76 9.64
N ASN A 174 -10.50 -9.92 10.26
CA ASN A 174 -9.47 -10.58 11.09
C ASN A 174 -9.02 -9.76 12.31
N ALA A 175 -9.86 -8.87 12.83
CA ALA A 175 -9.60 -8.05 14.02
C ALA A 175 -8.38 -7.11 13.90
N PHE A 176 -7.98 -6.80 12.67
CA PHE A 176 -6.93 -5.81 12.42
C PHE A 176 -7.38 -4.42 12.84
N THR A 177 -6.42 -3.60 13.24
CA THR A 177 -6.63 -2.20 13.62
C THR A 177 -5.50 -1.30 13.11
N VAL A 178 -5.66 0.02 13.23
CA VAL A 178 -4.69 1.00 12.74
C VAL A 178 -3.57 1.23 13.76
N ALA A 179 -2.32 1.04 13.35
CA ALA A 179 -1.16 1.19 14.23
C ALA A 179 -0.85 2.67 14.49
N PRO A 180 -0.39 3.04 15.70
CA PRO A 180 0.15 4.37 15.94
C PRO A 180 1.26 4.70 14.93
N GLY A 181 1.26 5.92 14.38
CA GLY A 181 2.22 6.35 13.36
C GLY A 181 2.01 5.76 11.96
N SER A 182 0.91 5.02 11.73
CA SER A 182 0.49 4.63 10.38
C SER A 182 -0.41 5.67 9.72
N LEU A 183 -0.62 5.56 8.41
CA LEU A 183 -1.54 6.45 7.69
C LEU A 183 -2.97 6.38 8.26
N GLY A 184 -3.43 5.20 8.67
CA GLY A 184 -4.74 5.04 9.31
C GLY A 184 -4.85 5.81 10.63
N ASP A 185 -3.76 5.89 11.39
CA ASP A 185 -3.70 6.71 12.60
C ASP A 185 -3.67 8.22 12.29
N ALA A 186 -2.99 8.64 11.22
CA ALA A 186 -3.06 10.01 10.73
C ALA A 186 -4.49 10.40 10.30
N VAL A 187 -5.21 9.49 9.64
CA VAL A 187 -6.62 9.66 9.24
C VAL A 187 -7.54 9.83 10.45
N ILE A 188 -7.41 8.97 11.46
CA ILE A 188 -8.20 9.07 12.70
C ILE A 188 -7.95 10.40 13.40
N ARG A 189 -6.68 10.81 13.53
CA ARG A 189 -6.31 12.08 14.16
C ARG A 189 -6.79 13.30 13.37
N ALA A 190 -6.72 13.27 12.04
CA ALA A 190 -7.23 14.34 11.18
C ALA A 190 -8.76 14.53 11.32
N ALA A 191 -9.48 13.46 11.63
CA ALA A 191 -10.92 13.54 11.94
C ALA A 191 -11.23 14.11 13.33
N GLY A 192 -10.20 14.44 14.13
CA GLY A 192 -10.36 14.95 15.50
C GLY A 192 -10.56 13.86 16.56
N LEU A 193 -10.24 12.60 16.24
CA LEU A 193 -10.40 11.46 17.13
C LEU A 193 -9.06 11.06 17.78
N VAL A 194 -9.13 10.49 18.98
CA VAL A 194 -8.01 9.81 19.65
C VAL A 194 -8.00 8.35 19.22
N ASN A 195 -6.87 7.85 18.71
CA ASN A 195 -6.74 6.45 18.34
C ASN A 195 -6.52 5.56 19.59
N VAL A 196 -7.57 4.87 20.02
CA VAL A 196 -7.55 4.00 21.20
C VAL A 196 -6.62 2.81 21.03
N ALA A 197 -6.37 2.36 19.80
CA ALA A 197 -5.46 1.26 19.52
C ALA A 197 -4.00 1.52 19.95
N ALA A 198 -3.65 2.78 20.23
CA ALA A 198 -2.35 3.15 20.82
C ALA A 198 -2.24 2.82 22.32
N GLU A 199 -3.39 2.69 23.00
CA GLU A 199 -3.47 2.55 24.45
C GLU A 199 -3.79 1.11 24.90
N ILE A 200 -4.26 0.27 23.96
CA ILE A 200 -4.73 -1.09 24.27
C ILE A 200 -3.91 -2.16 23.54
N GLY A 201 -3.82 -3.34 24.16
CA GLY A 201 -2.95 -4.43 23.72
C GLY A 201 -3.18 -4.86 22.27
N ARG A 202 -2.12 -4.75 21.47
CA ARG A 202 -2.02 -5.30 20.11
C ARG A 202 -1.14 -6.54 20.14
N ASP A 203 -1.47 -7.53 19.33
CA ASP A 203 -0.50 -8.59 19.04
C ASP A 203 0.61 -8.09 18.09
N ARG A 204 1.58 -8.96 17.80
CA ARG A 204 2.67 -8.65 16.85
C ARG A 204 2.19 -8.37 15.43
N SER A 205 0.99 -8.80 15.08
CA SER A 205 0.37 -8.65 13.76
C SER A 205 -0.44 -7.35 13.65
N GLY A 206 -0.67 -6.64 14.76
CA GLY A 206 -1.48 -5.44 14.79
C GLY A 206 -2.98 -5.71 14.89
N GLN A 207 -3.37 -6.84 15.48
CA GLN A 207 -4.74 -7.21 15.78
C GLN A 207 -5.08 -6.87 17.24
N ILE A 208 -6.35 -6.55 17.49
CA ILE A 208 -6.91 -6.32 18.83
C ILE A 208 -7.97 -7.38 19.11
N PRO A 209 -7.86 -8.17 20.19
CA PRO A 209 -8.91 -9.11 20.60
C PRO A 209 -10.23 -8.40 20.86
N LEU A 210 -11.34 -9.08 20.59
CA LEU A 210 -12.66 -8.47 20.72
C LEU A 210 -12.97 -8.03 22.16
N GLU A 211 -12.49 -8.78 23.15
CA GLU A 211 -12.62 -8.47 24.57
C GLU A 211 -11.91 -7.15 24.88
N ALA A 212 -10.67 -6.98 24.38
CA ALA A 212 -9.93 -5.74 24.53
C ALA A 212 -10.66 -4.56 23.85
N ALA A 213 -11.25 -4.78 22.68
CA ALA A 213 -12.09 -3.77 22.00
C ALA A 213 -13.35 -3.41 22.80
N ALA A 214 -13.99 -4.40 23.44
CA ALA A 214 -15.18 -4.18 24.26
C ALA A 214 -14.89 -3.32 25.50
N PHE A 215 -13.71 -3.52 26.12
CA PHE A 215 -13.26 -2.78 27.30
C PHE A 215 -12.41 -1.53 26.99
N ALA A 216 -12.23 -1.20 25.70
CA ALA A 216 -11.37 -0.11 25.24
C ALA A 216 -11.88 1.30 25.60
N ASP A 217 -13.14 1.41 26.02
CA ASP A 217 -13.82 2.68 26.29
C ASP A 217 -13.74 3.64 25.10
N ALA A 218 -14.03 3.14 23.89
CA ALA A 218 -14.08 3.93 22.67
C ALA A 218 -15.48 4.53 22.50
N ASP A 219 -15.57 5.83 22.24
CA ASP A 219 -16.82 6.53 21.93
C ASP A 219 -17.35 6.10 20.56
N LEU A 220 -16.44 5.87 19.60
CA LEU A 220 -16.75 5.48 18.24
C LEU A 220 -15.93 4.26 17.79
N ILE A 221 -16.61 3.22 17.32
CA ILE A 221 -16.00 2.07 16.66
C ILE A 221 -16.11 2.25 15.14
N VAL A 222 -14.97 2.33 14.48
CA VAL A 222 -14.87 2.45 13.02
C VAL A 222 -14.77 1.04 12.45
N LEU A 223 -15.76 0.63 11.67
CA LEU A 223 -15.83 -0.69 11.06
C LEU A 223 -15.42 -0.61 9.58
N ASP A 224 -14.42 -1.38 9.18
CA ASP A 224 -14.07 -1.64 7.78
C ASP A 224 -15.04 -2.68 7.22
N GLU A 225 -16.26 -2.23 6.95
CA GLU A 225 -17.34 -3.06 6.43
C GLU A 225 -17.75 -2.52 5.06
N GLY A 226 -17.50 -3.32 4.02
CA GLY A 226 -18.07 -3.07 2.70
C GLY A 226 -19.54 -3.45 2.65
N GLU A 227 -20.22 -3.06 1.56
CA GLU A 227 -21.51 -3.62 1.16
C GLU A 227 -21.34 -5.10 0.69
N ASN A 228 -20.79 -5.95 1.55
CA ASN A 228 -20.52 -7.34 1.22
C ASN A 228 -21.81 -8.14 1.31
N ARG A 229 -22.34 -8.52 0.14
CA ARG A 229 -23.45 -9.49 0.00
C ARG A 229 -23.02 -10.95 0.24
N THR A 230 -21.71 -11.20 0.39
CA THR A 230 -21.13 -12.51 0.67
C THR A 230 -20.25 -12.44 1.90
N PRO A 231 -20.66 -13.06 3.02
CA PRO A 231 -19.88 -13.06 4.26
C PRO A 231 -18.59 -13.86 4.08
N SER A 232 -17.50 -13.40 4.70
CA SER A 232 -16.24 -14.14 4.81
C SER A 232 -15.93 -14.47 6.27
N LEU A 233 -15.12 -15.51 6.51
CA LEU A 233 -14.68 -15.82 7.88
C LEU A 233 -13.92 -14.65 8.51
N ALA A 234 -13.18 -13.89 7.71
CA ALA A 234 -12.47 -12.71 8.16
C ALA A 234 -13.41 -11.62 8.73
N ASP A 235 -14.62 -11.50 8.16
CA ASP A 235 -15.62 -10.50 8.58
C ASP A 235 -16.40 -10.92 9.83
N THR A 236 -16.27 -12.17 10.29
CA THR A 236 -17.06 -12.70 11.42
C THR A 236 -16.97 -11.82 12.66
N VAL A 237 -15.78 -11.30 12.97
CA VAL A 237 -15.58 -10.41 14.13
C VAL A 237 -16.40 -9.13 14.02
N LEU A 238 -16.58 -8.59 12.82
CA LEU A 238 -17.33 -7.34 12.54
C LEU A 238 -18.84 -7.50 12.73
N HIS A 239 -19.32 -8.74 12.73
CA HIS A 239 -20.72 -9.13 12.92
C HIS A 239 -20.99 -9.68 14.33
N HIS A 240 -20.00 -9.66 15.23
CA HIS A 240 -20.17 -10.19 16.58
C HIS A 240 -21.23 -9.40 17.37
N PRO A 241 -22.04 -10.06 18.24
CA PRO A 241 -23.09 -9.40 19.04
C PRO A 241 -22.64 -8.16 19.83
N VAL A 242 -21.39 -8.12 20.30
CA VAL A 242 -20.78 -6.96 20.97
C VAL A 242 -20.77 -5.72 20.07
N LEU A 243 -20.32 -5.87 18.82
CA LEU A 243 -20.34 -4.77 17.86
C LEU A 243 -21.77 -4.44 17.43
N GLY A 244 -22.65 -5.44 17.37
CA GLY A 244 -24.08 -5.25 17.19
C GLY A 244 -24.72 -4.39 18.29
N ALA A 245 -24.25 -4.51 19.55
CA ALA A 245 -24.68 -3.63 20.64
C ALA A 245 -24.21 -2.19 20.42
N PHE A 246 -22.93 -1.99 20.08
CA PHE A 246 -22.41 -0.66 19.75
C PHE A 246 -23.13 -0.01 18.57
N ARG A 247 -23.53 -0.78 17.55
CA ARG A 247 -24.35 -0.28 16.44
C ARG A 247 -25.69 0.25 16.92
N ARG A 248 -26.40 -0.50 17.79
CA ARG A 248 -27.69 -0.08 18.37
C ARG A 248 -27.56 1.16 19.25
N GLU A 249 -26.41 1.36 19.89
CA GLU A 249 -26.07 2.54 20.68
C GLU A 249 -25.66 3.75 19.83
N GLY A 250 -25.57 3.63 18.50
CA GLY A 250 -25.11 4.71 17.62
C GLY A 250 -23.61 5.01 17.76
N ARG A 251 -22.83 4.05 18.27
CA ARG A 251 -21.38 4.17 18.53
C ARG A 251 -20.54 3.59 17.41
N THR A 252 -21.09 3.38 16.22
CA THR A 252 -20.35 2.80 15.09
C THR A 252 -20.45 3.65 13.85
N VAL A 253 -19.35 3.72 13.09
CA VAL A 253 -19.34 4.25 11.73
C VAL A 253 -18.77 3.18 10.81
N SER A 254 -19.46 2.93 9.69
CA SER A 254 -18.98 2.02 8.66
C SER A 254 -18.24 2.78 7.57
N ILE A 255 -17.05 2.31 7.22
CA ILE A 255 -16.23 2.83 6.14
C ILE A 255 -15.96 1.68 5.17
N PRO A 256 -16.37 1.80 3.89
CA PRO A 256 -16.17 0.75 2.91
C PRO A 256 -14.70 0.36 2.71
N ASN A 257 -14.45 -0.92 2.51
CA ASN A 257 -13.09 -1.48 2.38
C ASN A 257 -12.24 -0.85 1.26
N ARG A 258 -12.87 -0.48 0.13
CA ARG A 258 -12.19 0.26 -0.94
C ARG A 258 -11.54 1.56 -0.50
N LEU A 259 -12.03 2.20 0.56
CA LEU A 259 -11.44 3.44 1.09
C LEU A 259 -10.26 3.20 2.04
N TRP A 260 -10.10 1.99 2.59
CA TRP A 260 -8.98 1.60 3.47
C TRP A 260 -7.82 0.94 2.73
N SER A 261 -8.09 0.36 1.57
CA SER A 261 -7.17 -0.58 0.91
C SER A 261 -5.90 0.08 0.39
N CYS A 262 -6.01 1.28 -0.19
CA CYS A 262 -4.91 1.97 -0.83
C CYS A 262 -4.70 3.39 -0.29
N PRO A 263 -3.43 3.84 -0.16
CA PRO A 263 -3.07 5.15 0.39
C PRO A 263 -3.16 6.26 -0.68
N GLY A 264 -4.37 6.49 -1.22
CA GLY A 264 -4.63 7.46 -2.30
C GLY A 264 -5.44 8.69 -1.86
N PRO A 265 -5.87 9.56 -2.81
CA PRO A 265 -6.63 10.78 -2.50
C PRO A 265 -7.97 10.51 -1.78
N GLN A 266 -8.52 9.30 -1.88
CA GLN A 266 -9.73 8.88 -1.19
C GLN A 266 -9.66 8.93 0.35
N VAL A 267 -8.45 9.01 0.93
CA VAL A 267 -8.30 9.16 2.40
C VAL A 267 -9.02 10.39 2.93
N ALA A 268 -9.18 11.44 2.12
CA ALA A 268 -9.99 12.61 2.47
C ALA A 268 -11.43 12.24 2.80
N GLU A 269 -12.03 11.34 2.01
CA GLU A 269 -13.41 10.89 2.22
C GLU A 269 -13.55 10.13 3.55
N VAL A 270 -12.54 9.35 3.93
CA VAL A 270 -12.53 8.68 5.23
C VAL A 270 -12.51 9.71 6.36
N VAL A 271 -11.62 10.71 6.28
CA VAL A 271 -11.56 11.79 7.28
C VAL A 271 -12.89 12.53 7.39
N GLU A 272 -13.52 12.87 6.26
CA GLU A 272 -14.82 13.54 6.22
C GLU A 272 -15.93 12.71 6.89
N ARG A 273 -16.03 11.43 6.57
CA ARG A 273 -17.02 10.50 7.16
C ARG A 273 -16.83 10.34 8.66
N LEU A 274 -15.58 10.19 9.10
CA LEU A 274 -15.25 10.08 10.52
C LEU A 274 -15.52 11.39 11.28
N ALA A 275 -15.15 12.53 10.71
CA ALA A 275 -15.41 13.83 11.32
C ALA A 275 -16.92 14.11 11.40
N ALA A 276 -17.70 13.72 10.38
CA ALA A 276 -19.16 13.81 10.42
C ALA A 276 -19.77 12.90 11.51
N ALA A 277 -19.30 11.66 11.62
CA ALA A 277 -19.73 10.74 12.68
C ALA A 277 -19.39 11.29 14.08
N ALA A 278 -18.21 11.90 14.25
CA ALA A 278 -17.80 12.53 15.49
C ALA A 278 -18.71 13.72 15.88
N ARG A 279 -19.04 14.59 14.92
CA ARG A 279 -19.96 15.72 15.15
C ARG A 279 -21.40 15.30 15.46
N GLY A 280 -21.84 14.19 14.85
CA GLY A 280 -23.15 13.61 15.09
C GLY A 280 -23.24 12.79 16.38
N HIS A 281 -22.12 12.54 17.06
CA HIS A 281 -22.10 11.76 18.28
C HIS A 281 -22.73 12.58 19.42
N PRO A 282 -23.79 12.08 20.08
CA PRO A 282 -24.49 12.82 21.12
C PRO A 282 -23.56 13.15 22.28
N ALA A 283 -23.39 14.44 22.56
CA ALA A 283 -22.64 14.92 23.70
C ALA A 283 -23.28 14.38 25.00
N GLY A 284 -22.53 13.57 25.75
CA GLY A 284 -22.98 13.00 27.01
C GLY A 284 -23.54 11.58 26.94
N SER A 285 -23.39 10.85 25.83
CA SER A 285 -23.44 9.37 25.91
C SER A 285 -22.37 8.93 26.90
N PRO A 286 -22.73 8.34 28.06
CA PRO A 286 -21.74 7.96 29.04
C PRO A 286 -20.87 6.89 28.40
N SER A 287 -19.60 7.24 28.20
CA SER A 287 -18.54 6.24 28.06
C SER A 287 -18.71 5.26 29.23
N PRO A 288 -18.50 3.94 29.03
CA PRO A 288 -18.54 2.94 30.09
C PRO A 288 -17.88 3.39 31.41
N ARG A 289 -16.83 4.24 31.36
CA ARG A 289 -16.21 4.85 32.56
C ARG A 289 -17.14 5.70 33.42
N MET A 290 -18.13 6.40 32.84
CA MET A 290 -19.07 7.25 33.58
C MET A 290 -20.33 6.50 34.05
N ARG A 291 -20.56 5.26 33.58
CA ARG A 291 -21.77 4.50 33.94
C ARG A 291 -21.74 3.91 35.36
N GLY A 292 -20.62 4.02 36.07
CA GLY A 292 -20.54 3.61 37.48
C GLY A 292 -20.75 2.10 37.72
N GLU A 293 -20.60 1.27 36.68
CA GLU A 293 -20.49 -0.18 36.84
C GLU A 293 -19.03 -0.48 37.19
N GLY A 294 -18.84 -0.94 38.43
CA GLY A 294 -17.58 -0.93 39.18
C GLY A 294 -16.39 -1.53 38.43
N ARG A 295 -15.25 -0.83 38.58
CA ARG A 295 -13.91 -1.35 38.34
C ARG A 295 -13.31 -1.95 39.62
N ASP A 296 -14.17 -2.45 40.49
CA ASP A 296 -13.75 -3.25 41.64
C ASP A 296 -13.74 -4.71 41.19
N ASP A 297 -12.63 -5.39 41.45
CA ASP A 297 -12.30 -6.78 41.11
C ASP A 297 -11.75 -7.00 39.70
N LEU A 298 -10.48 -6.63 39.51
CA LEU A 298 -9.44 -7.50 38.92
C LEU A 298 -8.07 -6.80 38.98
N VAL A 299 -7.53 -6.71 40.20
CA VAL A 299 -6.08 -6.54 40.39
C VAL A 299 -5.44 -7.91 40.19
N VAL A 300 -4.88 -8.15 39.01
CA VAL A 300 -3.87 -9.21 38.86
C VAL A 300 -2.52 -8.57 39.16
N GLY A 301 -2.09 -8.71 40.42
CA GLY A 301 -0.74 -8.35 40.84
C GLY A 301 0.28 -9.28 40.19
N ALA A 302 1.06 -8.75 39.24
CA ALA A 302 2.33 -9.34 38.85
C ALA A 302 3.45 -8.61 39.62
N ALA A 303 3.59 -8.95 40.90
CA ALA A 303 4.78 -8.62 41.67
C ALA A 303 5.84 -9.70 41.37
N SER A 304 6.88 -9.32 40.63
CA SER A 304 8.08 -10.13 40.47
C SER A 304 9.01 -9.86 41.66
N PRO A 305 9.36 -10.84 42.51
CA PRO A 305 10.30 -10.59 43.58
C PRO A 305 11.73 -10.51 43.04
N LYS A 306 12.43 -9.43 43.41
CA LYS A 306 13.89 -9.36 43.41
C LYS A 306 14.41 -10.35 44.46
N GLY A 307 15.22 -11.30 44.02
CA GLY A 307 16.10 -12.10 44.87
C GLY A 307 17.55 -11.89 44.41
N GLU A 308 18.38 -11.48 45.35
CA GLU A 308 19.82 -11.24 45.22
C GLU A 308 20.57 -12.56 44.98
N GLY A 309 21.71 -12.49 44.29
CA GLY A 309 22.61 -13.64 44.13
C GLY A 309 23.76 -13.36 43.17
N GLU A 310 24.95 -13.19 43.72
CA GLU A 310 26.25 -12.95 43.08
C GLU A 310 26.62 -13.91 41.94
N GLY A 311 27.48 -13.41 41.05
CA GLY A 311 27.88 -14.06 39.82
C GLY A 311 28.94 -15.16 39.96
N ALA A 312 29.04 -15.95 38.91
CA ALA A 312 30.28 -16.49 38.39
C ALA A 312 30.05 -16.92 36.94
N SER A 313 30.87 -16.40 36.03
CA SER A 313 30.99 -16.83 34.65
C SER A 313 31.66 -18.20 34.58
N GLN A 314 31.02 -19.17 33.90
CA GLN A 314 31.72 -20.29 33.29
C GLN A 314 31.21 -20.45 31.86
N ASP A 315 32.14 -20.35 30.91
CA ASP A 315 32.00 -20.81 29.53
C ASP A 315 31.74 -22.33 29.59
N GLU A 316 30.55 -22.77 29.21
CA GLU A 316 30.27 -24.18 28.99
C GLU A 316 29.39 -24.36 27.74
N ALA A 317 29.81 -25.30 26.88
CA ALA A 317 29.34 -25.49 25.52
C ALA A 317 27.82 -25.77 25.43
N LEU A 318 27.19 -25.24 24.37
CA LEU A 318 25.79 -25.48 24.00
C LEU A 318 25.47 -26.99 23.91
N PRO A 319 24.40 -27.49 24.57
CA PRO A 319 23.97 -28.86 24.38
C PRO A 319 23.27 -29.05 23.02
N ALA A 320 23.53 -30.21 22.40
CA ALA A 320 22.95 -30.59 21.12
C ALA A 320 21.40 -30.69 21.17
N PRO A 321 20.69 -30.37 20.07
CA PRO A 321 19.23 -30.46 20.02
C PRO A 321 18.74 -31.92 20.11
N PRO A 322 17.56 -32.17 20.72
CA PRO A 322 17.02 -33.52 20.88
C PRO A 322 16.62 -34.15 19.53
N PRO A 323 16.63 -35.49 19.41
CA PRO A 323 16.33 -36.16 18.15
C PRO A 323 14.85 -36.04 17.81
N HIS A 324 14.54 -35.44 16.66
CA HIS A 324 13.19 -35.44 16.10
C HIS A 324 12.80 -36.85 15.64
N LEU A 325 11.65 -37.35 16.10
CA LEU A 325 10.95 -38.50 15.52
C LEU A 325 10.57 -38.18 14.06
N ARG A 326 11.33 -38.72 13.11
CA ARG A 326 10.96 -38.69 11.69
C ARG A 326 9.70 -39.53 11.49
N LEU A 327 8.62 -38.90 11.05
CA LEU A 327 7.48 -39.62 10.45
C LEU A 327 7.99 -40.38 9.21
N PRO A 328 7.62 -41.66 9.02
CA PRO A 328 8.03 -42.41 7.83
C PRO A 328 7.36 -41.83 6.57
N PRO A 329 8.01 -41.95 5.40
CA PRO A 329 7.43 -41.49 4.14
C PRO A 329 6.13 -42.26 3.85
N ARG A 330 5.08 -41.53 3.50
CA ARG A 330 3.85 -42.11 2.96
C ARG A 330 4.18 -42.71 1.60
N PHE A 331 4.18 -44.04 1.51
CA PHE A 331 4.11 -44.72 0.22
C PHE A 331 2.71 -44.49 -0.36
N ALA A 332 2.65 -44.11 -1.62
CA ALA A 332 1.40 -44.12 -2.38
C ALA A 332 1.02 -45.57 -2.66
N ASP A 333 -0.26 -45.91 -2.51
CA ASP A 333 -0.78 -47.23 -2.84
C ASP A 333 -0.57 -47.56 -4.33
N ASP A 334 -0.07 -48.76 -4.60
CA ASP A 334 0.41 -49.27 -5.90
C ASP A 334 -0.69 -49.50 -6.97
N GLU A 335 -1.89 -48.95 -6.79
CA GLU A 335 -3.04 -49.17 -7.71
C GLU A 335 -3.36 -47.97 -8.62
N VAL A 336 -2.62 -46.86 -8.57
CA VAL A 336 -2.84 -45.70 -9.49
C VAL A 336 -1.53 -45.17 -10.09
N GLY A 337 -0.50 -46.01 -10.22
CA GLY A 337 0.77 -45.68 -10.89
C GLY A 337 0.93 -46.25 -12.31
N LYS A 338 -0.06 -47.01 -12.81
CA LYS A 338 0.03 -47.74 -14.10
C LYS A 338 -0.67 -47.10 -15.29
N ALA A 339 -1.20 -45.90 -15.15
CA ALA A 339 -1.66 -45.12 -16.29
C ALA A 339 -0.88 -43.81 -16.33
N LEU A 340 -0.26 -43.52 -17.49
CA LEU A 340 0.41 -42.25 -17.84
C LEU A 340 1.91 -42.15 -17.49
N SER A 341 2.76 -42.87 -18.24
CA SER A 341 4.07 -42.35 -18.70
C SER A 341 4.69 -43.25 -19.79
N PRO A 342 5.02 -42.73 -20.99
CA PRO A 342 5.84 -43.44 -21.95
C PRO A 342 7.34 -43.31 -21.64
N ARG A 343 8.06 -44.42 -21.81
CA ARG A 343 9.51 -44.60 -21.57
C ARG A 343 10.37 -43.80 -22.56
N ALA A 344 11.32 -43.01 -22.05
CA ALA A 344 12.49 -42.56 -22.80
C ALA A 344 13.67 -43.52 -22.52
N GLY A 345 14.15 -44.20 -23.57
CA GLY A 345 15.32 -45.08 -23.50
C GLY A 345 16.62 -44.33 -23.79
N ARG A 346 17.65 -44.54 -22.95
CA ARG A 346 19.06 -44.31 -23.27
C ARG A 346 19.78 -45.66 -23.32
N GLY A 347 20.38 -45.97 -24.46
CA GLY A 347 21.59 -46.80 -24.61
C GLY A 347 22.48 -46.03 -25.59
N GLY A 348 23.80 -45.99 -25.52
CA GLY A 348 24.80 -46.88 -24.94
C GLY A 348 26.00 -46.77 -25.90
N THR A 349 27.17 -46.45 -25.37
CA THR A 349 28.42 -46.14 -26.07
C THR A 349 28.94 -47.23 -27.01
N ARG A 350 29.58 -46.86 -28.14
CA ARG A 350 30.83 -47.50 -28.61
C ARG A 350 31.60 -46.66 -29.65
N SER A 351 32.91 -46.65 -29.45
CA SER A 351 34.01 -46.12 -30.28
C SER A 351 34.18 -46.91 -31.60
N THR A 352 34.55 -46.25 -32.71
CA THR A 352 35.85 -46.40 -33.42
C THR A 352 35.86 -45.75 -34.81
N ALA A 353 36.92 -44.95 -35.03
CA ALA A 353 37.77 -44.83 -36.24
C ALA A 353 37.20 -44.42 -37.63
N ALA A 354 37.88 -43.41 -38.21
CA ALA A 354 38.28 -43.20 -39.61
C ALA A 354 37.19 -43.27 -40.71
N THR A 355 37.09 -42.37 -41.68
CA THR A 355 38.13 -42.00 -42.67
C THR A 355 37.60 -40.86 -43.56
N LYS A 356 38.53 -40.15 -44.19
CA LYS A 356 38.41 -39.14 -45.27
C LYS A 356 37.41 -39.47 -46.40
N GLY A 357 36.93 -38.42 -47.07
CA GLY A 357 36.69 -38.41 -48.53
C GLY A 357 35.39 -37.72 -48.96
N GLY A 358 35.51 -36.69 -49.82
CA GLY A 358 34.40 -36.08 -50.58
C GLY A 358 33.82 -37.03 -51.64
N PRO A 359 33.08 -36.55 -52.65
CA PRO A 359 33.26 -35.27 -53.37
C PRO A 359 32.31 -34.14 -53.00
#